data_AF-A0A5C4RW62-F1
#
_entry.id   AF-A0A5C4RW62-F1
#
_cell.length_a   1.000
_cell.length_b   1.000
_cell.length_c   1.000
_cell.angle_alpha   90.00
_cell.angle_beta   90.00
_cell.angle_gamma   90.00
#
_symmetry.space_group_name_H-M   'P 1'
#
loop_
_entity.id
_entity.type
_entity.pdbx_description
1 polymer ?
#
loop_
_entity_poly.entity_id
_entity_poly.type
_entity_poly.pdbx_seq_one_letter_code
_entity_poly.pdbx_strand_id
1 'polypeptide(L)'
;MKLRHCLLALLVLSLLVQVPAAASPTGTSLSGFGDDDDDDDDDDDDDGDDDSGDANEAVDELLSDINDGYDAYQKGQDLMDQWESLDAREADCGSNYQADAGPTVPSQCAESEDCMRCYGDAVRAIDFNRFYIERARCITAANVRMANSAMAFGDSSSGVHGVMGLSWSLGGKPQIEQAVADLKRTYTRKANDYLFEIDRSMKKLGQCEAEHFGERDWYQRYGWLYVNFMRSKYGTAPE
;
A
#
# COMPACT_ATOMS: atom_id res chain seq x y z
N MET A 1 24.98 -14.69 3.07
CA MET A 1 23.73 -14.59 3.88
C MET A 1 23.90 -13.95 5.26
N LYS A 2 25.07 -14.00 5.93
CA LYS A 2 25.26 -13.37 7.27
C LYS A 2 25.43 -11.84 7.29
N LEU A 3 25.76 -11.21 6.16
CA LEU A 3 25.96 -9.74 6.09
C LEU A 3 24.65 -8.92 6.11
N ARG A 4 23.52 -9.49 5.67
CA ARG A 4 22.23 -8.78 5.60
C ARG A 4 21.59 -8.56 6.97
N HIS A 5 21.81 -9.48 7.91
CA HIS A 5 21.27 -9.39 9.28
C HIS A 5 22.03 -8.36 10.14
N CYS A 6 23.34 -8.17 9.91
CA CYS A 6 24.10 -7.09 10.57
C CYS A 6 23.71 -5.69 10.08
N LEU A 7 23.31 -5.55 8.81
CA LEU A 7 22.92 -4.25 8.24
C LEU A 7 21.53 -3.80 8.72
N LEU A 8 20.61 -4.74 8.96
CA LEU A 8 19.29 -4.46 9.55
C LEU A 8 19.39 -4.07 11.04
N ALA A 9 20.25 -4.73 11.82
CA ALA A 9 20.48 -4.35 13.22
C ALA A 9 21.11 -2.95 13.36
N LEU A 10 21.97 -2.54 12.40
CA LEU A 10 22.58 -1.21 12.36
C LEU A 10 21.60 -0.10 11.93
N LEU A 11 20.60 -0.41 11.09
CA LEU A 11 19.58 0.55 10.65
C LEU A 11 18.53 0.83 11.74
N VAL A 12 18.16 -0.20 12.53
CA VAL A 12 17.25 -0.02 13.68
C VAL A 12 17.93 0.74 14.82
N LEU A 13 19.25 0.59 15.02
CA LEU A 13 20.01 1.35 16.03
C LEU A 13 20.30 2.80 15.62
N SER A 14 20.32 3.12 14.31
CA SER A 14 20.61 4.49 13.84
C SER A 14 19.39 5.42 13.81
N LEU A 15 18.18 4.89 14.05
CA LEU A 15 16.98 5.71 14.31
C LEU A 15 16.91 6.26 15.75
N LEU A 16 17.79 5.83 16.65
CA LEU A 16 17.84 6.27 18.04
C LEU A 16 18.93 7.31 18.36
N VAL A 17 19.76 7.71 17.39
CA VAL A 17 20.88 8.63 17.63
C VAL A 17 20.96 9.73 16.55
N GLN A 18 20.38 10.88 16.90
CA GLN A 18 20.78 12.25 16.50
C GLN A 18 20.60 12.69 15.03
N VAL A 19 19.54 13.46 14.81
CA VAL A 19 19.55 14.58 13.85
C VAL A 19 20.06 15.84 14.58
N PRO A 20 21.17 16.48 14.17
CA PRO A 20 21.50 17.82 14.60
C PRO A 20 20.82 18.87 13.71
N ALA A 21 20.03 19.71 14.37
CA ALA A 21 19.77 21.14 14.17
C ALA A 21 19.94 21.77 12.77
N ALA A 22 18.83 22.35 12.27
CA ALA A 22 18.83 23.68 11.68
C ALA A 22 17.50 24.41 11.90
N ALA A 23 17.59 25.53 12.64
CA ALA A 23 16.72 26.72 12.67
C ALA A 23 15.32 26.68 13.33
N SER A 24 15.26 27.26 14.53
CA SER A 24 14.08 27.89 15.20
C SER A 24 13.61 29.17 14.45
N PRO A 25 12.45 29.81 14.77
CA PRO A 25 11.98 30.33 16.08
C PRO A 25 10.50 29.96 16.38
N THR A 26 9.84 30.08 17.54
CA THR A 26 9.95 30.86 18.79
C THR A 26 8.82 30.40 19.73
N GLY A 27 9.07 30.35 21.05
CA GLY A 27 8.07 30.47 22.14
C GLY A 27 7.32 29.18 22.50
N THR A 28 7.13 28.77 23.75
CA THR A 28 7.07 29.52 25.00
C THR A 28 7.24 28.53 26.17
N SER A 29 8.13 28.88 27.10
CA SER A 29 8.15 28.60 28.54
C SER A 29 7.15 27.59 29.12
N LEU A 30 7.65 26.55 29.79
CA LEU A 30 7.17 26.20 31.13
C LEU A 30 8.33 25.64 31.98
N SER A 31 8.88 26.54 32.80
CA SER A 31 9.78 26.26 33.91
C SER A 31 8.96 25.76 35.11
N GLY A 32 9.43 24.71 35.78
CA GLY A 32 8.87 24.28 37.06
C GLY A 32 9.35 22.92 37.52
N PHE A 33 10.65 22.79 37.82
CA PHE A 33 11.16 21.72 38.68
C PHE A 33 11.71 22.40 39.93
N GLY A 34 11.01 22.19 41.05
CA GLY A 34 11.52 22.45 42.39
C GLY A 34 11.80 21.09 43.01
N ASP A 35 13.07 20.87 43.31
CA ASP A 35 13.55 19.86 44.27
C ASP A 35 13.21 20.37 45.68
N ASP A 36 12.67 19.50 46.53
CA ASP A 36 12.80 19.60 47.99
C ASP A 36 12.82 18.17 48.54
N ASP A 37 13.97 17.84 49.13
CA ASP A 37 14.26 16.63 49.89
C ASP A 37 13.61 16.68 51.30
N ASP A 38 13.68 15.53 51.97
CA ASP A 38 13.80 15.31 53.43
C ASP A 38 12.57 14.74 54.21
N ASP A 39 12.83 13.52 54.69
CA ASP A 39 12.67 12.98 56.05
C ASP A 39 11.33 12.37 56.54
N ASP A 40 11.43 11.04 56.70
CA ASP A 40 11.24 10.25 57.92
C ASP A 40 9.87 10.03 58.59
N ASP A 41 9.80 8.80 59.13
CA ASP A 41 9.01 8.27 60.25
C ASP A 41 7.66 7.57 59.97
N ASP A 42 7.74 6.23 60.08
CA ASP A 42 7.00 5.37 61.01
C ASP A 42 5.46 5.47 61.08
N ASP A 43 4.78 4.38 60.68
CA ASP A 43 4.18 3.42 61.62
C ASP A 43 3.14 2.51 60.94
N ASP A 44 3.08 1.30 61.46
CA ASP A 44 2.20 0.19 61.11
C ASP A 44 0.70 0.57 61.13
N ASP A 45 -0.06 0.14 60.13
CA ASP A 45 -1.43 -0.35 60.32
C ASP A 45 -1.76 -1.41 59.23
N ASP A 46 -1.57 -2.65 59.67
CA ASP A 46 -2.09 -3.89 59.11
C ASP A 46 -3.62 -3.92 59.29
N ASP A 47 -4.35 -3.32 58.37
CA ASP A 47 -5.77 -3.57 58.17
C ASP A 47 -5.94 -4.50 56.96
N GLY A 48 -5.93 -5.80 57.27
CA GLY A 48 -6.49 -6.83 56.41
C GLY A 48 -7.98 -6.57 56.19
N ASP A 49 -8.29 -5.95 55.06
CA ASP A 49 -9.58 -6.11 54.41
C ASP A 49 -9.39 -7.09 53.23
N ASP A 50 -10.06 -8.23 53.38
CA ASP A 50 -10.22 -9.31 52.42
C ASP A 50 -10.73 -8.78 51.07
N ASP A 51 -9.81 -8.34 50.21
CA ASP A 51 -10.09 -8.10 48.79
C ASP A 51 -10.19 -9.47 48.10
N SER A 52 -11.32 -10.12 48.34
CA SER A 52 -11.86 -11.15 47.44
C SER A 52 -12.50 -10.48 46.22
N GLY A 53 -11.77 -9.49 45.67
CA GLY A 53 -11.85 -8.99 44.31
C GLY A 53 -11.50 -10.14 43.36
N ASP A 54 -12.56 -10.87 43.04
CA ASP A 54 -12.79 -11.60 41.81
C ASP A 54 -11.52 -12.17 41.15
N ALA A 55 -11.15 -13.40 41.52
CA ALA A 55 -10.18 -14.17 40.76
C ALA A 55 -10.53 -14.26 39.26
N ASN A 56 -11.80 -14.01 38.89
CA ASN A 56 -12.22 -13.88 37.49
C ASN A 56 -11.74 -12.57 36.85
N GLU A 57 -11.59 -11.46 37.58
CA GLU A 57 -11.08 -10.17 37.07
C GLU A 57 -9.58 -10.24 36.78
N ALA A 58 -8.78 -10.82 37.68
CA ALA A 58 -7.35 -11.04 37.42
C ALA A 58 -7.09 -12.09 36.32
N VAL A 59 -7.98 -13.09 36.18
CA VAL A 59 -7.92 -14.07 35.08
C VAL A 59 -8.38 -13.44 33.77
N ASP A 60 -9.39 -12.57 33.78
CA ASP A 60 -9.86 -11.84 32.60
C ASP A 60 -8.81 -10.82 32.14
N GLU A 61 -8.11 -10.15 33.05
CA GLU A 61 -6.98 -9.26 32.75
C GLU A 61 -5.80 -10.05 32.14
N LEU A 62 -5.41 -11.18 32.74
CA LEU A 62 -4.35 -12.05 32.20
C LEU A 62 -4.73 -12.66 30.84
N LEU A 63 -5.98 -13.07 30.66
CA LEU A 63 -6.48 -13.59 29.39
C LEU A 63 -6.54 -12.50 28.32
N SER A 64 -6.87 -11.26 28.69
CA SER A 64 -6.81 -10.09 27.81
C SER A 64 -5.38 -9.83 27.35
N ASP A 65 -4.42 -9.78 28.28
CA ASP A 65 -3.01 -9.51 27.97
C ASP A 65 -2.37 -10.61 27.09
N ILE A 66 -2.69 -11.89 27.35
CA ILE A 66 -2.23 -13.01 26.53
C ILE A 66 -2.85 -12.96 25.13
N ASN A 67 -4.14 -12.63 25.04
CA ASN A 67 -4.85 -12.54 23.76
C ASN A 67 -4.33 -11.36 22.92
N ASP A 68 -4.04 -10.22 23.55
CA ASP A 68 -3.50 -9.03 22.90
C ASP A 68 -2.05 -9.24 22.45
N GLY A 69 -1.23 -9.89 23.27
CA GLY A 69 0.13 -10.29 22.90
C GLY A 69 0.16 -11.28 21.72
N TYR A 70 -0.79 -12.20 21.67
CA TYR A 70 -0.93 -13.15 20.56
C TYR A 70 -1.42 -12.48 19.26
N ASP A 71 -2.38 -11.56 19.34
CA ASP A 71 -2.86 -10.78 18.18
C ASP A 71 -1.75 -9.90 17.58
N ALA A 72 -0.99 -9.20 18.43
CA ALA A 72 0.16 -8.41 17.99
C ALA A 72 1.24 -9.28 17.33
N TYR A 73 1.49 -10.49 17.85
CA TYR A 73 2.42 -11.44 17.23
C TYR A 73 1.94 -11.92 15.85
N GLN A 74 0.66 -12.30 15.72
CA GLN A 74 0.11 -12.72 14.44
C GLN A 74 0.19 -11.61 13.38
N LYS A 75 -0.22 -10.39 13.74
CA LYS A 75 -0.12 -9.23 12.83
C LYS A 75 1.31 -8.85 12.49
N GLY A 76 2.25 -9.08 13.41
CA GLY A 76 3.68 -8.93 13.17
C GLY A 76 4.20 -9.95 12.15
N GLN A 77 3.79 -11.21 12.25
CA GLN A 77 4.11 -12.23 11.24
C GLN A 77 3.52 -11.87 9.88
N ASP A 78 2.24 -11.47 9.83
CA ASP A 78 1.59 -11.05 8.59
C ASP A 78 2.34 -9.87 7.93
N LEU A 79 2.74 -8.87 8.71
CA LEU A 79 3.55 -7.75 8.21
C LEU A 79 4.89 -8.24 7.63
N MET A 80 5.60 -9.11 8.35
CA MET A 80 6.89 -9.63 7.89
C MET A 80 6.75 -10.45 6.60
N ASP A 81 5.74 -11.30 6.51
CA ASP A 81 5.45 -12.09 5.30
C ASP A 81 5.13 -11.18 4.10
N GLN A 82 4.37 -10.11 4.32
CA GLN A 82 4.04 -9.13 3.27
C GLN A 82 5.27 -8.33 2.85
N TRP A 83 6.13 -7.95 3.80
CA TRP A 83 7.39 -7.25 3.54
C TRP A 83 8.36 -8.11 2.73
N GLU A 84 8.62 -9.34 3.17
CA GLU A 84 9.55 -10.27 2.52
C GLU A 84 9.11 -10.64 1.11
N SER A 85 7.80 -10.74 0.90
CA SER A 85 7.23 -11.08 -0.40
C SER A 85 7.03 -9.88 -1.34
N LEU A 86 7.25 -8.64 -0.88
CA LEU A 86 6.99 -7.44 -1.69
C LEU A 86 7.82 -7.43 -2.98
N ASP A 87 9.14 -7.56 -2.87
CA ASP A 87 10.05 -7.56 -4.02
C ASP A 87 9.69 -8.67 -5.02
N ALA A 88 9.35 -9.86 -4.50
CA ALA A 88 8.97 -11.00 -5.33
C ALA A 88 7.64 -10.75 -6.06
N ARG A 89 6.64 -10.18 -5.38
CA ARG A 89 5.34 -9.84 -5.96
C ARG A 89 5.44 -8.70 -6.97
N GLU A 90 6.23 -7.68 -6.69
CA GLU A 90 6.49 -6.58 -7.62
C GLU A 90 7.29 -7.02 -8.85
N ALA A 91 8.25 -7.95 -8.67
CA ALA A 91 8.96 -8.59 -9.76
C ALA A 91 8.00 -9.43 -10.62
N ASP A 92 7.02 -10.09 -10.00
CA ASP A 92 5.98 -10.85 -10.70
C ASP A 92 4.92 -9.97 -11.39
N CYS A 93 4.79 -8.69 -11.01
CA CYS A 93 3.86 -7.76 -11.64
C CYS A 93 4.16 -7.55 -13.14
N GLY A 94 3.57 -8.36 -14.00
CA GLY A 94 3.77 -8.35 -15.45
C GLY A 94 4.39 -9.63 -16.01
N SER A 95 4.78 -10.60 -15.18
CA SER A 95 5.23 -11.93 -15.63
C SER A 95 4.14 -12.67 -16.42
N ASN A 96 2.90 -12.49 -15.99
CA ASN A 96 1.71 -13.05 -16.64
C ASN A 96 1.29 -12.27 -17.91
N TYR A 97 1.87 -11.11 -18.14
CA TYR A 97 1.57 -10.28 -19.30
C TYR A 97 2.60 -10.55 -20.40
N GLN A 98 2.46 -11.71 -21.04
CA GLN A 98 3.08 -11.93 -22.35
C GLN A 98 2.32 -11.08 -23.38
N ALA A 99 2.99 -10.63 -24.45
CA ALA A 99 2.37 -9.83 -25.51
C ALA A 99 1.07 -10.47 -26.08
N ASP A 100 0.91 -11.77 -25.87
CA ASP A 100 -0.15 -12.61 -26.42
C ASP A 100 -1.26 -12.95 -25.39
N ALA A 101 -1.14 -12.51 -24.13
CA ALA A 101 -2.00 -12.96 -23.02
C ALA A 101 -3.34 -12.20 -22.88
N GLY A 102 -3.49 -11.07 -23.57
CA GLY A 102 -4.75 -10.30 -23.58
C GLY A 102 -5.66 -10.72 -24.74
N PRO A 103 -6.99 -10.60 -24.62
CA PRO A 103 -7.88 -10.79 -25.76
C PRO A 103 -7.44 -9.84 -26.87
N THR A 104 -7.01 -10.43 -27.98
CA THR A 104 -6.63 -9.72 -29.19
C THR A 104 -7.87 -9.07 -29.77
N VAL A 105 -7.70 -7.83 -30.20
CA VAL A 105 -8.82 -7.04 -30.70
C VAL A 105 -9.12 -7.51 -32.13
N PRO A 106 -10.35 -7.97 -32.45
CA PRO A 106 -10.65 -8.56 -33.75
C PRO A 106 -10.36 -7.58 -34.88
N SER A 107 -9.51 -7.97 -35.81
CA SER A 107 -9.05 -7.09 -36.88
C SER A 107 -8.79 -7.87 -38.16
N GLN A 108 -9.36 -7.42 -39.28
CA GLN A 108 -9.08 -7.99 -40.60
C GLN A 108 -7.73 -7.48 -41.12
N CYS A 109 -7.26 -6.33 -40.61
CA CYS A 109 -5.95 -5.79 -40.91
C CYS A 109 -4.77 -6.64 -40.47
N ALA A 110 -4.94 -7.59 -39.54
CA ALA A 110 -3.88 -8.50 -39.13
C ALA A 110 -3.39 -9.40 -40.28
N GLU A 111 -4.22 -9.63 -41.30
CA GLU A 111 -3.96 -10.56 -42.41
C GLU A 111 -3.56 -9.85 -43.72
N SER A 112 -3.45 -8.52 -43.71
CA SER A 112 -3.18 -7.71 -44.91
C SER A 112 -1.91 -6.88 -44.78
N GLU A 113 -0.98 -7.06 -45.73
CA GLU A 113 0.26 -6.30 -45.81
C GLU A 113 0.00 -4.80 -46.04
N ASP A 114 -1.08 -4.45 -46.76
CA ASP A 114 -1.49 -3.08 -47.02
C ASP A 114 -1.96 -2.34 -45.75
N CYS A 115 -2.50 -3.08 -44.76
CA CYS A 115 -2.97 -2.49 -43.49
C CYS A 115 -1.94 -2.64 -42.35
N MET A 116 -0.94 -3.51 -42.49
CA MET A 116 0.02 -3.89 -41.44
C MET A 116 0.70 -2.70 -40.75
N ARG A 117 1.00 -1.63 -41.47
CA ARG A 117 1.63 -0.44 -40.87
C ARG A 117 0.66 0.32 -39.94
N CYS A 118 -0.58 0.54 -40.39
CA CYS A 118 -1.62 1.24 -39.63
C CYS A 118 -2.04 0.41 -38.41
N TYR A 119 -2.23 -0.89 -38.62
CA TYR A 119 -2.55 -1.89 -37.62
C TYR A 119 -1.45 -2.04 -36.56
N GLY A 120 -0.21 -2.29 -37.00
CA GLY A 120 0.90 -2.62 -36.11
C GLY A 120 1.24 -1.51 -35.13
N ASP A 121 1.16 -0.23 -35.55
CA ASP A 121 1.36 0.89 -34.62
C ASP A 121 0.26 0.96 -33.55
N ALA A 122 -1.00 0.79 -33.96
CA ALA A 122 -2.13 0.87 -33.05
C ALA A 122 -2.10 -0.29 -32.04
N VAL A 123 -1.83 -1.51 -32.50
CA VAL A 123 -1.74 -2.70 -31.64
C VAL A 123 -0.59 -2.59 -30.66
N ARG A 124 0.62 -2.19 -31.11
CA ARG A 124 1.76 -1.95 -30.20
C ARG A 124 1.43 -0.94 -29.11
N ALA A 125 0.73 0.15 -29.46
CA ALA A 125 0.31 1.15 -28.49
C ALA A 125 -0.74 0.59 -27.51
N ILE A 126 -1.71 -0.18 -27.99
CA ILE A 126 -2.70 -0.87 -27.14
C ILE A 126 -1.97 -1.79 -26.13
N ASP A 127 -1.07 -2.65 -26.61
CA ASP A 127 -0.40 -3.65 -25.77
C ASP A 127 0.54 -3.00 -24.76
N PHE A 128 1.29 -1.97 -25.16
CA PHE A 128 2.10 -1.18 -24.24
C PHE A 128 1.26 -0.63 -23.09
N ASN A 129 0.16 0.07 -23.41
CA ASN A 129 -0.67 0.69 -22.37
C ASN A 129 -1.40 -0.35 -21.51
N ARG A 130 -1.82 -1.48 -22.08
CA ARG A 130 -2.42 -2.61 -21.34
C ARG A 130 -1.42 -3.23 -20.36
N PHE A 131 -0.17 -3.43 -20.78
CA PHE A 131 0.88 -3.97 -19.93
C PHE A 131 1.15 -3.05 -18.73
N TYR A 132 1.41 -1.77 -19.00
CA TYR A 132 1.82 -0.84 -17.97
C TYR A 132 0.69 -0.46 -17.00
N ILE A 133 -0.57 -0.47 -17.44
CA ILE A 133 -1.70 -0.23 -16.53
C ILE A 133 -1.91 -1.40 -15.55
N GLU A 134 -1.79 -2.65 -16.00
CA GLU A 134 -1.89 -3.81 -15.11
C GLU A 134 -0.70 -3.89 -14.17
N ARG A 135 0.52 -3.62 -14.67
CA ARG A 135 1.72 -3.55 -13.82
C ARG A 135 1.57 -2.48 -12.74
N ALA A 136 1.12 -1.28 -13.10
CA ALA A 136 0.86 -0.21 -12.13
C ALA A 136 -0.16 -0.65 -11.07
N ARG A 137 -1.26 -1.30 -11.49
CA ARG A 137 -2.30 -1.80 -10.58
C ARG A 137 -1.75 -2.84 -9.61
N CYS A 138 -0.98 -3.80 -10.10
CA CYS A 138 -0.38 -4.86 -9.30
C CYS A 138 0.58 -4.29 -8.23
N ILE A 139 1.46 -3.37 -8.62
CA ILE A 139 2.40 -2.72 -7.69
C ILE A 139 1.63 -1.93 -6.62
N THR A 140 0.63 -1.14 -7.03
CA THR A 140 -0.21 -0.40 -6.08
C THR A 140 -0.92 -1.34 -5.11
N ALA A 141 -1.52 -2.43 -5.58
CA ALA A 141 -2.19 -3.40 -4.72
C ALA A 141 -1.23 -4.10 -3.75
N ALA A 142 0.02 -4.38 -4.15
CA ALA A 142 1.03 -4.94 -3.26
C ALA A 142 1.40 -3.97 -2.14
N ASN A 143 1.67 -2.70 -2.48
CA ASN A 143 2.03 -1.67 -1.52
C ASN A 143 0.89 -1.31 -0.57
N VAL A 144 -0.35 -1.23 -1.06
CA VAL A 144 -1.52 -0.97 -0.21
C VAL A 144 -1.75 -2.12 0.78
N ARG A 145 -1.61 -3.37 0.35
CA ARG A 145 -1.70 -4.53 1.26
C ARG A 145 -0.64 -4.49 2.34
N MET A 146 0.61 -4.21 1.98
CA MET A 146 1.68 -4.07 2.96
C MET A 146 1.40 -2.92 3.95
N ALA A 147 0.96 -1.76 3.45
CA ALA A 147 0.62 -0.63 4.31
C ALA A 147 -0.53 -0.96 5.27
N ASN A 148 -1.55 -1.69 4.81
CA ASN A 148 -2.65 -2.15 5.66
C ASN A 148 -2.16 -3.12 6.74
N SER A 149 -1.27 -4.05 6.42
CA SER A 149 -0.63 -4.93 7.41
C SER A 149 0.21 -4.16 8.42
N ALA A 150 0.95 -3.15 7.97
CA ALA A 150 1.74 -2.28 8.85
C ALA A 150 0.83 -1.50 9.81
N MET A 151 -0.29 -0.97 9.30
CA MET A 151 -1.27 -0.28 10.13
C MET A 151 -1.93 -1.22 11.14
N ALA A 152 -2.32 -2.43 10.74
CA ALA A 152 -2.91 -3.41 11.63
C ALA A 152 -1.95 -3.81 12.77
N PHE A 153 -0.69 -4.07 12.44
CA PHE A 153 0.35 -4.37 13.42
C PHE A 153 0.55 -3.22 14.41
N GLY A 154 0.67 -1.98 13.89
CA GLY A 154 0.80 -0.80 14.73
C GLY A 154 -0.41 -0.61 15.64
N ASP A 155 -1.64 -0.76 15.12
CA ASP A 155 -2.86 -0.66 15.91
C ASP A 155 -2.87 -1.69 17.07
N SER A 156 -2.50 -2.95 16.81
CA SER A 156 -2.40 -3.98 17.88
C SER A 156 -1.29 -3.72 18.89
N SER A 157 -0.08 -3.37 18.44
CA SER A 157 1.08 -3.17 19.33
C SER A 157 0.93 -1.92 20.20
N SER A 158 0.27 -0.90 19.65
CA SER A 158 0.08 0.39 20.33
C SER A 158 -1.03 0.34 21.39
N GLY A 159 -1.96 -0.62 21.29
CA GLY A 159 -2.96 -0.90 22.31
C GLY A 159 -2.37 -1.48 23.60
N VAL A 160 -1.27 -2.25 23.49
CA VAL A 160 -0.59 -2.89 24.63
C VAL A 160 0.25 -1.91 25.45
N HIS A 161 0.70 -0.80 24.87
CA HIS A 161 1.56 0.20 25.54
C HIS A 161 1.03 1.62 25.33
N GLY A 162 0.23 2.13 26.27
CA GLY A 162 -0.54 3.38 26.13
C GLY A 162 0.24 4.63 25.69
N VAL A 163 1.51 4.79 26.08
CA VAL A 163 2.36 5.93 25.63
C VAL A 163 2.81 5.76 24.17
N MET A 164 3.06 4.53 23.72
CA MET A 164 3.37 4.22 22.32
C MET A 164 2.12 4.34 21.44
N GLY A 165 0.93 4.10 22.01
CA GLY A 165 -0.41 4.43 21.48
C GLY A 165 -0.51 5.83 20.87
N LEU A 166 -0.08 6.84 21.62
CA LEU A 166 -0.15 8.25 21.20
C LEU A 166 0.82 8.56 20.05
N SER A 167 2.05 8.02 20.10
CA SER A 167 3.02 8.22 19.02
C SER A 167 2.57 7.55 17.72
N TRP A 168 2.03 6.34 17.81
CA TRP A 168 1.48 5.60 16.68
C TRP A 168 0.29 6.35 16.04
N SER A 169 -0.69 6.76 16.85
CA SER A 169 -1.90 7.43 16.36
C SER A 169 -1.66 8.83 15.81
N LEU A 170 -0.75 9.61 16.40
CA LEU A 170 -0.49 11.00 15.98
C LEU A 170 0.63 11.13 14.93
N GLY A 171 1.54 10.16 14.86
CA GLY A 171 2.72 10.22 13.99
C GLY A 171 2.75 9.12 12.94
N GLY A 172 2.80 7.86 13.38
CA GLY A 172 3.04 6.71 12.52
C GLY A 172 1.91 6.43 11.53
N LYS A 173 0.69 6.23 12.03
CA LYS A 173 -0.47 5.89 11.22
C LYS A 173 -0.83 6.97 10.19
N PRO A 174 -0.91 8.27 10.53
CA PRO A 174 -1.25 9.31 9.56
C PRO A 174 -0.25 9.42 8.40
N GLN A 175 1.04 9.15 8.64
CA GLN A 175 2.05 9.15 7.58
C GLN A 175 1.85 7.99 6.60
N ILE A 176 1.51 6.81 7.10
CA ILE A 176 1.21 5.64 6.25
C ILE A 176 -0.06 5.90 5.44
N GLU A 177 -1.13 6.41 6.07
CA GLU A 177 -2.38 6.77 5.39
C GLU A 177 -2.14 7.80 4.28
N GLN A 178 -1.34 8.83 4.56
CA GLN A 178 -0.98 9.84 3.57
C GLN A 178 -0.20 9.24 2.39
N ALA A 179 0.80 8.39 2.66
CA ALA A 179 1.58 7.72 1.62
C ALA A 179 0.70 6.82 0.73
N VAL A 180 -0.24 6.08 1.34
CA VAL A 180 -1.23 5.26 0.62
C VAL A 180 -2.13 6.14 -0.25
N ALA A 181 -2.64 7.25 0.28
CA ALA A 181 -3.48 8.18 -0.46
C ALA A 181 -2.74 8.77 -1.67
N ASP A 182 -1.48 9.17 -1.50
CA ASP A 182 -0.64 9.72 -2.58
C ASP A 182 -0.28 8.67 -3.64
N LEU A 183 -0.04 7.42 -3.22
CA LEU A 183 0.15 6.29 -4.11
C LEU A 183 -1.11 6.02 -4.94
N LYS A 184 -2.29 5.91 -4.30
CA LYS A 184 -3.58 5.71 -4.97
C LYS A 184 -3.87 6.85 -5.95
N ARG A 185 -3.58 8.11 -5.58
CA ARG A 185 -3.73 9.27 -6.47
C ARG A 185 -2.80 9.20 -7.69
N THR A 186 -1.56 8.77 -7.48
CA THR A 186 -0.57 8.60 -8.55
C THR A 186 -0.97 7.48 -9.50
N TYR A 187 -1.44 6.35 -8.97
CA TYR A 187 -2.03 5.28 -9.77
C TYR A 187 -3.17 5.81 -10.64
N THR A 188 -4.19 6.45 -10.04
CA THR A 188 -5.38 6.88 -10.79
C THR A 188 -5.03 7.86 -11.92
N ARG A 189 -4.10 8.79 -11.67
CA ARG A 189 -3.59 9.70 -12.71
C ARG A 189 -2.95 8.92 -13.86
N LYS A 190 -2.06 7.97 -13.56
CA LYS A 190 -1.36 7.18 -14.59
C LYS A 190 -2.27 6.20 -15.30
N ALA A 191 -3.21 5.58 -14.61
CA ALA A 191 -4.23 4.72 -15.21
C ALA A 191 -5.07 5.50 -16.22
N ASN A 192 -5.44 6.75 -15.92
CA ASN A 192 -6.17 7.61 -16.87
C ASN A 192 -5.33 7.95 -18.12
N ASP A 193 -4.03 8.21 -17.97
CA ASP A 193 -3.12 8.42 -19.12
C ASP A 193 -3.12 7.18 -20.04
N TYR A 194 -2.96 5.97 -19.46
CA TYR A 194 -2.96 4.72 -20.22
C TYR A 194 -4.31 4.42 -20.87
N LEU A 195 -5.42 4.64 -20.16
CA LEU A 195 -6.78 4.45 -20.68
C LEU A 195 -7.10 5.42 -21.83
N PHE A 196 -6.60 6.65 -21.76
CA PHE A 196 -6.72 7.63 -22.83
C PHE A 196 -5.97 7.17 -24.09
N GLU A 197 -4.74 6.69 -23.95
CA GLU A 197 -3.96 6.21 -25.09
C GLU A 197 -4.51 4.90 -25.68
N ILE A 198 -5.10 4.02 -24.87
CA ILE A 198 -5.84 2.84 -25.37
C ILE A 198 -7.04 3.29 -26.23
N ASP A 199 -7.86 4.22 -25.74
CA ASP A 199 -9.01 4.76 -26.50
C ASP A 199 -8.57 5.36 -27.84
N ARG A 200 -7.52 6.19 -27.81
CA ARG A 200 -6.94 6.79 -29.01
C ARG A 200 -6.45 5.73 -30.00
N SER A 201 -5.76 4.71 -29.52
CA SER A 201 -5.21 3.65 -30.37
C SER A 201 -6.30 2.75 -30.95
N MET A 202 -7.37 2.49 -30.21
CA MET A 202 -8.56 1.77 -30.70
C MET A 202 -9.29 2.55 -31.79
N LYS A 203 -9.42 3.87 -31.65
CA LYS A 203 -10.00 4.72 -32.71
C LYS A 203 -9.14 4.71 -33.97
N LYS A 204 -7.81 4.76 -33.83
CA LYS A 204 -6.87 4.64 -34.95
C LYS A 204 -7.02 3.29 -35.64
N LEU A 205 -7.10 2.19 -34.90
CA LEU A 205 -7.35 0.86 -35.45
C LEU A 205 -8.67 0.81 -36.24
N GLY A 206 -9.75 1.38 -35.69
CA GLY A 206 -11.03 1.48 -36.41
C GLY A 206 -10.97 2.31 -37.69
N GLN A 207 -10.12 3.34 -37.75
CA GLN A 207 -9.87 4.08 -38.99
C GLN A 207 -9.16 3.21 -40.04
N CYS A 208 -8.16 2.43 -39.63
CA CYS A 208 -7.48 1.49 -40.52
C CYS A 208 -8.46 0.46 -41.12
N GLU A 209 -9.32 -0.11 -40.28
CA GLU A 209 -10.37 -1.07 -40.69
C GLU A 209 -11.36 -0.43 -41.68
N ALA A 210 -11.76 0.82 -41.44
CA ALA A 210 -12.65 1.55 -42.33
C ALA A 210 -12.00 1.84 -43.70
N GLU A 211 -10.72 2.19 -43.73
CA GLU A 211 -9.98 2.55 -44.95
C GLU A 211 -9.70 1.33 -45.85
N HIS A 212 -9.38 0.18 -45.27
CA HIS A 212 -8.94 -1.00 -46.02
C HIS A 212 -10.02 -2.08 -46.20
N PHE A 213 -11.01 -2.16 -45.30
CA PHE A 213 -12.03 -3.22 -45.30
C PHE A 213 -13.47 -2.67 -45.30
N GLY A 214 -13.65 -1.35 -45.24
CA GLY A 214 -14.97 -0.71 -45.28
C GLY A 214 -15.76 -0.79 -43.98
N GLU A 215 -15.16 -1.25 -42.88
CA GLU A 215 -15.78 -1.40 -41.56
C GLU A 215 -15.82 -0.06 -40.80
N ARG A 216 -16.72 0.84 -41.22
CA ARG A 216 -16.78 2.23 -40.72
C ARG A 216 -17.18 2.38 -39.25
N ASP A 217 -17.86 1.40 -38.68
CA ASP A 217 -18.35 1.40 -37.30
C ASP A 217 -17.62 0.39 -36.40
N TRP A 218 -16.45 -0.08 -36.84
CA TRP A 218 -15.62 -1.04 -36.10
C TRP A 218 -15.36 -0.59 -34.65
N TYR A 219 -15.04 0.71 -34.44
CA TYR A 219 -14.77 1.23 -33.10
C TYR A 219 -16.02 1.16 -32.21
N GLN A 220 -17.20 1.52 -32.73
CA GLN A 220 -18.44 1.48 -31.98
C GLN A 220 -18.83 0.04 -31.61
N ARG A 221 -18.57 -0.93 -32.49
CA ARG A 221 -18.88 -2.34 -32.26
C ARG A 221 -17.93 -3.02 -31.28
N TYR A 222 -16.63 -2.77 -31.42
CA TYR A 222 -15.59 -3.52 -30.70
C TYR A 222 -14.76 -2.64 -29.76
N GLY A 223 -14.19 -1.56 -30.30
CA GLY A 223 -13.27 -0.69 -29.57
C GLY A 223 -13.88 -0.02 -28.33
N TRP A 224 -15.09 0.52 -28.45
CA TRP A 224 -15.78 1.24 -27.38
C TRP A 224 -16.12 0.33 -26.20
N LEU A 225 -16.62 -0.88 -26.47
CA LEU A 225 -16.90 -1.87 -25.43
C LEU A 225 -15.62 -2.24 -24.68
N TYR A 226 -14.54 -2.50 -25.42
CA TYR A 226 -13.25 -2.82 -24.84
C TYR A 226 -12.71 -1.68 -23.95
N VAL A 227 -12.74 -0.43 -24.43
CA VAL A 227 -12.30 0.74 -23.66
C VAL A 227 -13.11 0.90 -22.37
N ASN A 228 -14.43 0.68 -22.40
CA ASN A 228 -15.25 0.76 -21.19
C ASN A 228 -14.96 -0.35 -20.19
N PHE A 229 -14.74 -1.58 -20.67
CA PHE A 229 -14.29 -2.67 -19.80
C PHE A 229 -12.98 -2.29 -19.09
N MET A 230 -12.00 -1.75 -19.83
CA MET A 230 -10.74 -1.31 -19.26
C MET A 230 -10.93 -0.18 -18.24
N ARG A 231 -11.77 0.83 -18.56
CA ARG A 231 -12.08 1.92 -17.62
C ARG A 231 -12.73 1.40 -16.35
N SER A 232 -13.65 0.44 -16.45
CA SER A 232 -14.30 -0.17 -15.28
C SER A 232 -13.31 -0.95 -14.41
N LYS A 233 -12.31 -1.61 -15.02
CA LYS A 233 -11.33 -2.41 -14.27
C LYS A 233 -10.23 -1.58 -13.64
N TYR A 234 -9.75 -0.55 -14.35
CA TYR A 234 -8.51 0.16 -13.97
C TYR A 234 -8.72 1.63 -13.59
N GLY A 235 -9.91 2.21 -13.78
CA GLY A 235 -10.18 3.62 -13.52
C GLY A 235 -10.07 4.04 -12.05
N THR A 236 -10.09 3.08 -11.13
CA THR A 236 -9.93 3.30 -9.69
C THR A 236 -8.74 2.53 -9.15
N ALA A 237 -8.08 3.10 -8.14
CA ALA A 237 -7.01 2.42 -7.44
C ALA A 237 -7.50 1.11 -6.79
N PRO A 238 -6.67 0.07 -6.73
CA PRO A 238 -6.99 -1.12 -5.95
C PRO A 238 -7.03 -0.78 -4.45
N GLU A 239 -7.87 -1.52 -3.74
CA GLU A 239 -7.99 -1.45 -2.27
C GLU A 239 -6.93 -2.26 -1.55
#